data_AF-A0A3P7MI83-F1
#
_entry.id   AF-A0A3P7MI83-F1
#
_cell.length_a   1.000
_cell.length_b   1.000
_cell.length_c   1.000
_cell.angle_alpha   90.00
_cell.angle_beta   90.00
_cell.angle_gamma   90.00
#
_symmetry.space_group_name_H-M   'P 1'
#
loop_
_entity.id
_entity.type
_entity.pdbx_description
1 polymer ?
#
loop_
_entity_poly.entity_id
_entity_poly.type
_entity_poly.pdbx_seq_one_letter_code
_entity_poly.pdbx_strand_id
1 'polypeptide(L)'
;MPQVKKSLTEPVLLYQIVQLLLTYDPSIVQRVATLVHLVMQPQLEGASNSILAPLLPAAAIFYLEEYGPDKYAEVFLGEFDNPEIIWSTQMRRHLIERIAVHVSDFSNRLTSNVKALYQYCPIPLIDYPELQNELFCYVYYLRHLCDRQRFPDWEIRDPIPFLRACLAAWFEELEKKPPVMSIEQARETLGLNTMEDGWQDAAVVRRAYFKLAAKYHPDKNPEGREMFEKINTAYELLSSDAGRSSMPDAHRIVLFLQAQSIIYSRHSKELSEYKYAGYGQLIRTIDLEAQNASLFQEGGGALLSAAIELANYTLVSSPLNAEQLRREQGLEALQTAFDRCVPVITVSSSPTDMAVQVGL
;
A
#
# COMPACT_ATOMS: atom_id res chain seq x y z
N MET A 1 -20.14 -13.60 22.18
CA MET A 1 -18.75 -14.11 22.18
C MET A 1 -18.53 -15.00 23.40
N PRO A 2 -17.78 -16.11 23.28
CA PRO A 2 -17.22 -16.80 24.46
C PRO A 2 -16.44 -15.81 25.31
N GLN A 3 -16.62 -15.83 26.63
CA GLN A 3 -16.00 -14.84 27.55
C GLN A 3 -14.48 -14.73 27.35
N VAL A 4 -13.81 -15.86 27.11
CA VAL A 4 -12.37 -15.92 26.87
C VAL A 4 -11.95 -15.11 25.64
N LYS A 5 -12.64 -15.29 24.50
CA LYS A 5 -12.31 -14.51 23.29
C LYS A 5 -12.57 -13.01 23.52
N LYS A 6 -13.65 -12.65 24.23
CA LYS A 6 -13.97 -11.26 24.58
C LYS A 6 -12.88 -10.61 25.45
N SER A 7 -12.39 -11.32 26.46
CA SER A 7 -11.30 -10.83 27.31
C SER A 7 -9.98 -10.74 26.56
N LEU A 8 -9.65 -11.73 25.72
CA LEU A 8 -8.42 -11.72 24.92
C LEU A 8 -8.41 -10.66 23.81
N THR A 9 -9.58 -10.22 23.35
CA THR A 9 -9.73 -9.11 22.41
C THR A 9 -9.62 -7.72 23.07
N GLU A 10 -9.57 -7.63 24.40
CA GLU A 10 -9.37 -6.34 25.05
C GLU A 10 -8.01 -5.77 24.64
N PRO A 11 -7.91 -4.49 24.21
CA PRO A 11 -6.67 -3.89 23.73
C PRO A 11 -5.49 -4.07 24.71
N VAL A 12 -5.76 -4.05 26.01
CA VAL A 12 -4.74 -4.25 27.04
C VAL A 12 -4.03 -5.60 26.91
N LEU A 13 -4.77 -6.67 26.64
CA LEU A 13 -4.25 -8.04 26.59
C LEU A 13 -3.79 -8.43 25.18
N LEU A 14 -4.51 -7.99 24.15
CA LEU A 14 -4.22 -8.38 22.78
C LEU A 14 -2.86 -7.85 22.30
N TYR A 15 -2.53 -6.60 22.62
CA TYR A 15 -1.22 -6.05 22.26
C TYR A 15 -0.07 -6.70 23.02
N GLN A 16 -0.29 -7.15 24.27
CA GLN A 16 0.71 -7.93 25.01
C GLN A 16 0.93 -9.31 24.39
N ILE A 17 -0.13 -9.95 23.87
CA ILE A 17 -0.01 -11.23 23.15
C ILE A 17 0.78 -11.03 21.86
N VAL A 18 0.53 -9.95 21.12
CA VAL A 18 1.28 -9.63 19.89
C VAL A 18 2.76 -9.36 20.21
N GLN A 19 3.09 -8.79 21.38
CA GLN A 19 4.48 -8.65 21.82
C GLN A 19 5.19 -10.01 22.01
N LEU A 20 4.46 -11.10 22.26
CA LEU A 20 5.05 -12.44 22.34
C LEU A 20 5.46 -13.00 20.97
N LEU A 21 5.04 -12.37 19.86
CA LEU A 21 5.57 -12.67 18.52
C LEU A 21 7.02 -12.21 18.36
N LEU A 22 7.59 -11.48 19.32
CA LEU A 22 8.93 -10.88 19.26
C LEU A 22 10.02 -11.76 19.86
N THR A 23 9.76 -13.06 19.92
CA THR A 23 10.75 -14.07 20.27
C THR A 23 11.31 -14.72 19.02
N TYR A 24 12.51 -15.28 19.15
CA TYR A 24 13.13 -16.11 18.11
C TYR A 24 12.77 -17.59 18.25
N ASP A 25 12.04 -17.96 19.31
CA ASP A 25 11.61 -19.34 19.53
C ASP A 25 10.47 -19.73 18.58
N PRO A 26 10.68 -20.68 17.65
CA PRO A 26 9.66 -21.07 16.68
C PRO A 26 8.37 -21.60 17.30
N SER A 27 8.48 -22.30 18.42
CA SER A 27 7.32 -22.89 19.08
C SER A 27 6.42 -21.83 19.73
N ILE A 28 7.02 -20.78 20.29
CA ILE A 28 6.28 -19.65 20.85
C ILE A 28 5.66 -18.82 19.72
N VAL A 29 6.42 -18.49 18.66
CA VAL A 29 5.90 -17.73 17.52
C VAL A 29 4.68 -18.41 16.92
N GLN A 30 4.76 -19.72 16.64
CA GLN A 30 3.64 -20.50 16.09
C GLN A 30 2.41 -20.47 17.01
N ARG A 31 2.59 -20.70 18.32
CA ARG A 31 1.48 -20.71 19.29
C ARG A 31 0.81 -19.35 19.42
N VAL A 32 1.61 -18.28 19.45
CA VAL A 32 1.11 -16.91 19.54
C VAL A 32 0.41 -16.52 18.24
N ALA A 33 1.00 -16.86 17.08
CA ALA A 33 0.37 -16.64 15.77
C ALA A 33 -0.98 -17.37 15.68
N THR A 34 -1.07 -18.60 16.20
CA THR A 34 -2.32 -19.36 16.28
C THR A 34 -3.36 -18.63 17.12
N LEU A 35 -2.97 -18.14 18.29
CA LEU A 35 -3.85 -17.38 19.17
C LEU A 35 -4.35 -16.10 18.49
N VAL A 36 -3.43 -15.34 17.87
CA VAL A 36 -3.73 -14.11 17.14
C VAL A 36 -4.68 -14.37 15.97
N HIS A 37 -4.41 -15.39 15.16
CA HIS A 37 -5.26 -15.79 14.04
C HIS A 37 -6.69 -16.13 14.50
N LEU A 38 -6.84 -16.95 15.55
CA LEU A 38 -8.15 -17.30 16.12
C LEU A 38 -8.90 -16.10 16.73
N VAL A 39 -8.17 -15.15 17.31
CA VAL A 39 -8.73 -13.93 17.87
C VAL A 39 -9.20 -12.99 16.77
N MET A 40 -8.41 -12.85 15.69
CA MET A 40 -8.67 -11.97 14.55
C MET A 40 -9.76 -12.47 13.61
N GLN A 41 -10.08 -13.78 13.59
CA GLN A 41 -11.16 -14.30 12.75
C GLN A 41 -12.48 -13.53 12.99
N PRO A 42 -13.02 -12.84 11.95
CA PRO A 42 -14.21 -12.03 12.07
C PRO A 42 -15.42 -12.90 12.37
N GLN A 43 -16.32 -12.40 13.22
CA GLN A 43 -17.55 -13.11 13.56
C GLN A 43 -18.81 -12.44 12.97
N LEU A 44 -18.71 -11.20 12.50
CA LEU A 44 -19.77 -10.44 11.83
C LEU A 44 -19.13 -9.35 10.96
N GLU A 45 -19.73 -9.08 9.80
CA GLU A 45 -19.31 -8.16 8.75
C GLU A 45 -18.99 -6.74 9.27
N GLY A 46 -17.91 -6.15 8.74
CA GLY A 46 -17.51 -4.77 8.99
C GLY A 46 -16.00 -4.66 9.11
N ALA A 47 -15.37 -4.00 8.14
CA ALA A 47 -13.93 -3.80 8.06
C ALA A 47 -13.36 -3.20 9.36
N SER A 48 -12.67 -4.02 10.14
CA SER A 48 -11.74 -3.55 11.16
C SER A 48 -10.34 -3.81 10.62
N ASN A 49 -9.56 -2.76 10.39
CA ASN A 49 -8.13 -2.86 10.09
C ASN A 49 -7.50 -3.85 11.08
N SER A 50 -6.75 -4.82 10.56
CA SER A 50 -6.06 -5.82 11.37
C SER A 50 -5.35 -5.14 12.54
N ILE A 51 -5.45 -5.70 13.75
CA ILE A 51 -4.72 -5.15 14.91
C ILE A 51 -3.21 -5.23 14.74
N LEU A 52 -2.75 -6.05 13.80
CA LEU A 52 -1.36 -6.16 13.41
C LEU A 52 -0.94 -5.06 12.43
N ALA A 53 -1.88 -4.31 11.82
CA ALA A 53 -1.58 -3.28 10.83
C ALA A 53 -0.61 -2.19 11.32
N PRO A 54 -0.64 -1.73 12.59
CA PRO A 54 0.37 -0.80 13.10
C PRO A 54 1.78 -1.43 13.22
N LEU A 55 1.87 -2.75 13.23
CA LEU A 55 3.07 -3.48 13.63
C LEU A 55 3.73 -4.25 12.48
N LEU A 56 2.95 -4.73 11.52
CA LEU A 56 3.43 -5.63 10.48
C LEU A 56 3.05 -5.11 9.10
N PRO A 57 3.90 -5.37 8.09
CA PRO A 57 3.55 -5.15 6.69
C PRO A 57 2.27 -5.91 6.31
N ALA A 58 1.50 -5.34 5.37
CA ALA A 58 0.26 -5.95 4.87
C ALA A 58 0.47 -7.39 4.37
N ALA A 59 1.59 -7.67 3.69
CA ALA A 59 1.94 -9.02 3.24
C ALA A 59 2.06 -10.02 4.39
N ALA A 60 2.73 -9.66 5.49
CA ALA A 60 2.89 -10.57 6.63
C ALA A 60 1.56 -10.87 7.33
N ILE A 61 0.66 -9.88 7.38
CA ILE A 61 -0.71 -10.04 7.90
C ILE A 61 -1.51 -10.97 6.98
N PHE A 62 -1.46 -10.72 5.68
CA PHE A 62 -2.10 -11.57 4.68
C PHE A 62 -1.63 -13.02 4.79
N TYR A 63 -0.33 -13.25 4.98
CA TYR A 63 0.20 -14.60 5.16
C TYR A 63 -0.38 -15.33 6.38
N LEU A 64 -0.58 -14.61 7.49
CA LEU A 64 -1.20 -15.18 8.69
C LEU A 64 -2.68 -15.51 8.46
N GLU A 65 -3.39 -14.64 7.74
CA GLU A 65 -4.82 -14.79 7.47
C GLU A 65 -5.11 -15.90 6.47
N GLU A 66 -4.30 -16.00 5.40
CA GLU A 66 -4.53 -16.93 4.29
C GLU A 66 -3.86 -18.31 4.51
N TYR A 67 -2.57 -18.32 4.86
CA TYR A 67 -1.80 -19.57 4.98
C TYR A 67 -1.72 -20.10 6.41
N GLY A 68 -2.21 -19.34 7.38
CA GLY A 68 -2.29 -19.74 8.78
C GLY A 68 -0.97 -19.62 9.55
N PRO A 69 -1.01 -19.99 10.85
CA PRO A 69 0.06 -19.67 11.80
C PRO A 69 1.38 -20.41 11.55
N ASP A 70 1.33 -21.61 10.98
CA ASP A 70 2.53 -22.41 10.71
C ASP A 70 3.37 -21.77 9.60
N LYS A 71 2.72 -21.40 8.50
CA LYS A 71 3.37 -20.69 7.39
C LYS A 71 3.79 -19.29 7.76
N TYR A 72 2.99 -18.60 8.56
CA TYR A 72 3.40 -17.32 9.13
C TYR A 72 4.67 -17.45 9.99
N ALA A 73 4.80 -18.46 10.85
CA ALA A 73 5.99 -18.63 11.70
C ALA A 73 7.25 -18.90 10.87
N GLU A 74 7.15 -19.72 9.82
CA GLU A 74 8.22 -19.96 8.84
C GLU A 74 8.66 -18.64 8.20
N VAL A 75 7.70 -17.85 7.71
CA VAL A 75 7.95 -16.55 7.09
C VAL A 75 8.57 -15.56 8.07
N PHE A 76 7.97 -15.43 9.25
CA PHE A 76 8.37 -14.47 10.27
C PHE A 76 9.80 -14.74 10.74
N LEU A 77 10.21 -16.01 10.81
CA LEU A 77 11.54 -16.41 11.25
C LEU A 77 12.58 -16.49 10.13
N GLY A 78 12.15 -16.55 8.87
CA GLY A 78 13.02 -16.58 7.69
C GLY A 78 13.36 -15.20 7.11
N GLU A 79 14.00 -15.22 5.95
CA GLU A 79 14.33 -14.04 5.15
C GLU A 79 13.77 -14.22 3.74
N PHE A 80 13.02 -13.23 3.29
CA PHE A 80 12.33 -13.26 2.01
C PHE A 80 12.41 -11.90 1.34
N ASP A 81 12.65 -11.94 0.04
CA ASP A 81 12.77 -10.77 -0.83
C ASP A 81 12.26 -11.19 -2.21
N ASN A 82 10.93 -11.21 -2.33
CA ASN A 82 10.22 -11.69 -3.51
C ASN A 82 8.88 -10.93 -3.70
N PRO A 83 8.20 -11.12 -4.85
CA PRO A 83 6.96 -10.41 -5.15
C PRO A 83 5.81 -10.58 -4.15
N GLU A 84 5.79 -11.63 -3.32
CA GLU A 84 4.70 -11.83 -2.35
C GLU A 84 5.07 -11.38 -0.94
N ILE A 85 6.36 -11.45 -0.60
CA ILE A 85 6.83 -11.12 0.73
C ILE A 85 8.24 -10.55 0.71
N ILE A 86 8.35 -9.39 1.36
CA ILE A 86 9.60 -8.71 1.67
C ILE A 86 9.66 -8.67 3.20
N TRP A 87 10.52 -9.50 3.76
CA TRP A 87 10.71 -9.62 5.21
C TRP A 87 12.15 -10.05 5.50
N SER A 88 12.91 -9.20 6.18
CA SER A 88 14.31 -9.44 6.49
C SER A 88 14.56 -9.53 7.99
N THR A 89 15.74 -10.03 8.38
CA THR A 89 16.19 -9.94 9.78
C THR A 89 16.25 -8.49 10.26
N GLN A 90 16.55 -7.54 9.36
CA GLN A 90 16.60 -6.11 9.69
C GLN A 90 15.20 -5.55 10.00
N MET A 91 14.20 -5.86 9.17
CA MET A 91 12.80 -5.47 9.42
C MET A 91 12.29 -6.06 10.74
N ARG A 92 12.60 -7.34 11.00
CA ARG A 92 12.24 -8.00 12.25
C ARG A 92 12.91 -7.36 13.46
N ARG A 93 14.20 -7.03 13.37
CA ARG A 93 14.91 -6.31 14.44
C ARG A 93 14.30 -4.94 14.67
N HIS A 94 13.99 -4.21 13.60
CA HIS A 94 13.34 -2.90 13.69
C HIS A 94 12.01 -2.98 14.44
N LEU A 95 11.17 -3.96 14.10
CA LEU A 95 9.93 -4.24 14.82
C LEU A 95 10.15 -4.44 16.33
N ILE A 96 11.09 -5.32 16.68
CA ILE A 96 11.42 -5.64 18.08
C ILE A 96 11.90 -4.39 18.82
N GLU A 97 12.79 -3.60 18.23
CA GLU A 97 13.32 -2.37 18.81
C GLU A 97 12.21 -1.32 19.05
N ARG A 98 11.32 -1.11 18.07
CA ARG A 98 10.22 -0.14 18.20
C ARG A 98 9.26 -0.52 19.32
N ILE A 99 8.98 -1.81 19.46
CA ILE A 99 8.14 -2.31 20.55
C ILE A 99 8.86 -2.26 21.89
N ALA A 100 10.15 -2.62 21.96
CA ALA A 100 10.96 -2.54 23.17
C ALA A 100 11.00 -1.11 23.72
N VAL A 101 11.17 -0.11 22.84
CA VAL A 101 11.09 1.31 23.22
C VAL A 101 9.71 1.66 23.74
N HIS A 102 8.65 1.22 23.06
CA HIS A 102 7.26 1.48 23.49
C HIS A 102 6.94 0.94 24.88
N VAL A 103 7.47 -0.23 25.27
CA VAL A 103 7.21 -0.84 26.58
C VAL A 103 8.25 -0.49 27.65
N SER A 104 9.33 0.22 27.30
CA SER A 104 10.49 0.47 28.17
C SER A 104 10.12 1.09 29.52
N ASP A 105 9.26 2.10 29.54
CA ASP A 105 8.76 2.73 30.77
C ASP A 105 8.05 1.74 31.70
N PHE A 106 7.27 0.82 31.13
CA PHE A 106 6.60 -0.22 31.89
C PHE A 106 7.59 -1.26 32.42
N SER A 107 8.51 -1.72 31.57
CA SER A 107 9.58 -2.66 31.96
C SER A 107 10.41 -2.11 33.13
N ASN A 108 10.76 -0.82 33.10
CA ASN A 108 11.48 -0.14 34.19
C ASN A 108 10.64 -0.03 35.47
N ARG A 109 9.33 0.19 35.36
CA ARG A 109 8.44 0.18 36.54
C ARG A 109 8.29 -1.21 37.14
N LEU A 110 8.27 -2.27 36.32
CA LEU A 110 8.14 -3.64 36.77
C LEU A 110 9.34 -4.10 37.62
N THR A 111 10.56 -3.68 37.28
CA THR A 111 11.75 -4.02 38.09
C THR A 111 11.66 -3.43 39.50
N SER A 112 11.01 -2.27 39.64
CA SER A 112 10.82 -1.59 40.93
C SER A 112 9.54 -2.03 41.66
N ASN A 113 8.52 -2.45 40.92
CA ASN A 113 7.24 -2.92 41.44
C ASN A 113 6.67 -4.03 40.57
N VAL A 114 6.82 -5.28 41.02
CA VAL A 114 6.30 -6.47 40.33
C VAL A 114 4.78 -6.52 40.22
N LYS A 115 4.05 -5.66 40.96
CA LYS A 115 2.59 -5.49 40.89
C LYS A 115 2.18 -4.29 40.02
N ALA A 116 3.11 -3.62 39.34
CA ALA A 116 2.77 -2.52 38.44
C ALA A 116 1.84 -3.02 37.34
N LEU A 117 0.72 -2.31 37.16
CA LEU A 117 -0.24 -2.60 36.10
C LEU A 117 0.20 -1.90 34.82
N TYR A 118 0.15 -2.64 33.70
CA TYR A 118 0.37 -2.05 32.39
C TYR A 118 -0.78 -1.09 32.07
N GLN A 119 -0.45 0.15 31.75
CA GLN A 119 -1.40 1.11 31.22
C GLN A 119 -1.30 1.07 29.70
N TYR A 120 -2.38 0.63 29.06
CA TYR A 120 -2.41 0.48 27.62
C TYR A 120 -2.16 1.82 26.92
N CYS A 121 -1.29 1.78 25.92
CA CYS A 121 -1.02 2.86 25.00
C CYS A 121 -0.98 2.27 23.58
N PRO A 122 -1.68 2.85 22.59
CA PRO A 122 -1.60 2.38 21.22
C PRO A 122 -0.16 2.42 20.69
N ILE A 123 0.27 1.36 20.02
CA ILE A 123 1.58 1.34 19.37
C ILE A 123 1.47 2.16 18.08
N PRO A 124 2.36 3.15 17.87
CA PRO A 124 2.41 3.89 16.62
C PRO A 124 2.68 2.96 15.43
N LEU A 125 2.22 3.34 14.24
CA LEU A 125 2.58 2.66 13.01
C LEU A 125 4.11 2.55 12.91
N ILE A 126 4.58 1.34 12.58
CA ILE A 126 5.98 1.06 12.31
C ILE A 126 6.19 1.19 10.81
N ASP A 127 6.94 2.22 10.43
CA ASP A 127 7.36 2.43 9.06
C ASP A 127 8.59 1.57 8.76
N TYR A 128 8.54 0.87 7.63
CA TYR A 128 9.63 0.00 7.17
C TYR A 128 10.33 0.67 5.98
N PRO A 129 11.60 1.12 6.13
CA PRO A 129 12.36 1.73 5.06
C PRO A 129 12.44 0.87 3.79
N GLU A 130 12.51 -0.46 3.97
CA GLU A 130 12.55 -1.44 2.89
C GLU A 130 11.29 -1.42 2.01
N LEU A 131 10.17 -0.90 2.51
CA LEU A 131 8.88 -0.87 1.82
C LEU A 131 8.45 0.52 1.36
N GLN A 132 9.26 1.56 1.55
CA GLN A 132 8.87 2.95 1.24
C GLN A 132 8.47 3.16 -0.22
N ASN A 133 9.09 2.42 -1.15
CA ASN A 133 8.81 2.50 -2.59
C ASN A 133 8.03 1.31 -3.12
N GLU A 134 7.48 0.49 -2.22
CA GLU A 134 6.72 -0.70 -2.57
C GLU A 134 5.22 -0.43 -2.57
N LEU A 135 4.54 -1.04 -3.52
CA LEU A 135 3.10 -0.94 -3.71
C LEU A 135 2.50 -2.33 -3.54
N PHE A 136 1.88 -2.59 -2.39
CA PHE A 136 1.22 -3.86 -2.13
C PHE A 136 -0.21 -3.85 -2.69
N CYS A 137 -0.52 -4.77 -3.60
CA CYS A 137 -1.84 -4.94 -4.22
C CYS A 137 -2.19 -6.42 -4.30
N TYR A 138 -3.41 -6.79 -3.86
CA TYR A 138 -3.86 -8.17 -3.68
C TYR A 138 -2.94 -8.95 -2.74
N VAL A 139 -1.96 -9.67 -3.29
CA VAL A 139 -0.96 -10.45 -2.54
C VAL A 139 0.47 -10.11 -2.96
N TYR A 140 0.65 -9.09 -3.81
CA TYR A 140 1.91 -8.80 -4.47
C TYR A 140 2.43 -7.39 -4.18
N TYR A 141 3.72 -7.31 -3.92
CA TYR A 141 4.53 -6.10 -4.06
C TYR A 141 4.78 -5.85 -5.54
N LEU A 142 4.06 -4.88 -6.12
CA LEU A 142 4.00 -4.67 -7.57
C LEU A 142 5.34 -4.28 -8.18
N ARG A 143 6.20 -3.55 -7.46
CA ARG A 143 7.52 -3.19 -7.98
C ARG A 143 8.40 -4.43 -8.13
N HIS A 144 8.35 -5.37 -7.18
CA HIS A 144 9.01 -6.67 -7.32
C HIS A 144 8.36 -7.51 -8.43
N LEU A 145 7.03 -7.58 -8.48
CA LEU A 145 6.34 -8.35 -9.51
C LEU A 145 6.64 -7.85 -10.94
N CYS A 146 6.79 -6.54 -11.12
CA CYS A 146 7.08 -5.92 -12.40
C CYS A 146 8.57 -5.99 -12.79
N ASP A 147 9.47 -6.37 -11.86
CA ASP A 147 10.87 -6.65 -12.16
C ASP A 147 11.03 -8.02 -12.83
N ARG A 148 10.75 -8.05 -14.14
CA ARG A 148 10.85 -9.26 -14.96
C ARG A 148 12.29 -9.79 -15.11
N GLN A 149 13.30 -8.98 -14.77
CA GLN A 149 14.70 -9.43 -14.79
C GLN A 149 15.03 -10.25 -13.55
N ARG A 150 14.59 -9.76 -12.38
CA ARG A 150 14.84 -10.42 -11.10
C ARG A 150 13.89 -11.58 -10.84
N PHE A 151 12.63 -11.45 -11.24
CA PHE A 151 11.57 -12.46 -11.04
C PHE A 151 10.92 -12.85 -12.37
N PRO A 152 11.68 -13.47 -13.29
CA PRO A 152 11.12 -13.97 -14.54
C PRO A 152 10.04 -15.02 -14.23
N ASP A 153 8.91 -14.93 -14.93
CA ASP A 153 7.83 -15.92 -14.88
C ASP A 153 7.28 -16.24 -13.48
N TRP A 154 7.31 -15.28 -12.54
CA TRP A 154 6.66 -15.43 -11.23
C TRP A 154 5.19 -15.83 -11.37
N GLU A 155 4.77 -16.87 -10.64
CA GLU A 155 3.42 -17.41 -10.73
C GLU A 155 2.38 -16.42 -10.22
N ILE A 156 1.33 -16.18 -11.02
CA ILE A 156 0.20 -15.34 -10.65
C ILE A 156 -0.92 -16.24 -10.11
N ARG A 157 -1.22 -16.07 -8.83
CA ARG A 157 -2.34 -16.70 -8.14
C ARG A 157 -3.59 -15.90 -8.43
N ASP A 158 -4.68 -16.60 -8.70
CA ASP A 158 -6.01 -16.04 -8.92
C ASP A 158 -5.99 -14.81 -9.84
N PRO A 159 -5.64 -14.98 -11.12
CA PRO A 159 -5.38 -13.86 -12.03
C PRO A 159 -6.58 -12.91 -12.17
N ILE A 160 -7.82 -13.44 -12.09
CA ILE A 160 -9.04 -12.62 -12.16
C ILE A 160 -9.21 -11.77 -10.88
N PRO A 161 -9.22 -12.31 -9.65
CA PRO A 161 -9.20 -11.50 -8.42
C PRO A 161 -8.07 -10.48 -8.39
N PHE A 162 -6.86 -10.86 -8.80
CA PHE A 162 -5.74 -9.95 -8.84
C PHE A 162 -5.95 -8.79 -9.82
N LEU A 163 -6.44 -9.08 -11.04
CA LEU A 163 -6.78 -8.05 -12.03
C LEU A 163 -7.82 -7.07 -11.49
N ARG A 164 -8.85 -7.56 -10.80
CA ARG A 164 -9.89 -6.73 -10.18
C ARG A 164 -9.33 -5.82 -9.10
N ALA A 165 -8.43 -6.33 -8.26
CA ALA A 165 -7.77 -5.54 -7.22
C ALA A 165 -6.87 -4.45 -7.84
N CYS A 166 -6.10 -4.80 -8.89
CA CYS A 166 -5.28 -3.83 -9.62
C CYS A 166 -6.12 -2.73 -10.29
N LEU A 167 -7.23 -3.07 -10.94
CA LEU A 167 -8.15 -2.08 -11.52
C LEU A 167 -8.71 -1.14 -10.46
N ALA A 168 -9.17 -1.67 -9.32
CA ALA A 168 -9.74 -0.85 -8.25
C ALA A 168 -8.70 0.10 -7.66
N ALA A 169 -7.50 -0.40 -7.34
CA ALA A 169 -6.42 0.40 -6.76
C ALA A 169 -5.88 1.44 -7.76
N TRP A 170 -5.81 1.11 -9.05
CA TRP A 170 -5.46 2.06 -10.10
C TRP A 170 -6.49 3.18 -10.23
N PHE A 171 -7.79 2.87 -10.21
CA PHE A 171 -8.84 3.88 -10.29
C PHE A 171 -8.82 4.79 -9.05
N GLU A 172 -8.62 4.23 -7.86
CA GLU A 172 -8.45 5.01 -6.64
C GLU A 172 -7.25 5.97 -6.72
N GLU A 173 -6.11 5.49 -7.27
CA GLU A 173 -4.91 6.31 -7.48
C GLU A 173 -5.16 7.48 -8.44
N LEU A 174 -5.93 7.25 -9.52
CA LEU A 174 -6.30 8.29 -10.48
C LEU A 174 -7.31 9.30 -9.90
N GLU A 175 -8.18 8.86 -9.00
CA GLU A 175 -9.21 9.69 -8.37
C GLU A 175 -8.71 10.47 -7.14
N LYS A 176 -7.44 10.29 -6.74
CA LYS A 176 -6.83 11.06 -5.65
C LYS A 176 -6.98 12.55 -5.89
N LYS A 177 -7.66 13.20 -4.95
CA LYS A 177 -7.90 14.65 -4.94
C LYS A 177 -6.79 15.35 -4.18
N PRO A 178 -6.44 16.59 -4.58
CA PRO A 178 -5.52 17.42 -3.80
C PRO A 178 -6.01 17.51 -2.34
N PRO A 179 -5.07 17.63 -1.39
CA PRO A 179 -5.41 17.57 0.01
C PRO A 179 -6.33 18.73 0.36
N VAL A 180 -7.34 18.47 1.19
CA VAL A 180 -8.35 19.47 1.59
C VAL A 180 -7.73 20.60 2.40
N MET A 181 -6.58 20.35 3.04
CA MET A 181 -5.81 21.33 3.80
C MET A 181 -4.33 21.27 3.42
N SER A 182 -3.65 22.42 3.42
CA SER A 182 -2.21 22.48 3.17
C SER A 182 -1.39 22.00 4.38
N ILE A 183 -0.09 21.74 4.17
CA ILE A 183 0.83 21.39 5.27
C ILE A 183 0.86 22.49 6.33
N GLU A 184 0.81 23.76 5.93
CA GLU A 184 0.75 24.91 6.83
C GLU A 184 -0.53 24.89 7.67
N GLN A 185 -1.68 24.66 7.04
CA GLN A 185 -2.98 24.57 7.73
C GLN A 185 -3.05 23.37 8.67
N ALA A 186 -2.47 22.23 8.29
CA ALA A 186 -2.38 21.06 9.16
C ALA A 186 -1.51 21.33 10.39
N ARG A 187 -0.39 22.06 10.21
CA ARG A 187 0.49 22.46 11.32
C ARG A 187 -0.20 23.42 12.28
N GLU A 188 -0.90 24.42 11.74
CA GLU A 188 -1.71 25.34 12.53
C GLU A 188 -2.81 24.61 13.31
N THR A 189 -3.47 23.64 12.66
CA THR A 189 -4.52 22.82 13.28
C THR A 189 -3.98 21.98 14.44
N LEU A 190 -2.75 21.45 14.33
CA LEU A 190 -2.07 20.76 15.43
C LEU A 190 -1.37 21.71 16.43
N GLY A 191 -1.38 23.02 16.17
CA GLY A 191 -0.70 24.02 17.00
C GLY A 191 0.83 23.88 17.01
N LEU A 192 1.42 23.46 15.88
CA LEU A 192 2.87 23.32 15.68
C LEU A 192 3.42 24.59 15.03
N ASN A 193 4.34 25.31 15.69
CA ASN A 193 4.86 26.59 15.17
C ASN A 193 5.89 26.41 14.03
N THR A 194 6.03 27.45 13.21
CA THR A 194 6.81 27.41 11.96
C THR A 194 8.32 27.37 12.13
N MET A 195 8.86 27.86 13.26
CA MET A 195 10.30 28.13 13.41
C MET A 195 11.04 27.38 14.52
N GLU A 196 10.37 26.73 15.48
CA GLU A 196 11.05 26.20 16.69
C GLU A 196 10.79 24.72 17.02
N ASP A 197 9.70 24.11 16.54
CA ASP A 197 9.20 22.86 17.17
C ASP A 197 9.73 21.54 16.60
N GLY A 198 10.71 21.53 15.69
CA GLY A 198 11.18 20.27 15.10
C GLY A 198 10.02 19.44 14.53
N TRP A 199 9.05 20.10 13.90
CA TRP A 199 7.77 19.54 13.44
C TRP A 199 7.89 18.35 12.48
N GLN A 200 9.09 18.11 11.93
CA GLN A 200 9.42 16.93 11.13
C GLN A 200 9.62 15.67 12.00
N ASP A 201 9.80 15.84 13.31
CA ASP A 201 9.84 14.74 14.28
C ASP A 201 8.42 14.23 14.54
N ALA A 202 8.18 12.99 14.10
CA ALA A 202 6.94 12.27 14.31
C ALA A 202 6.52 12.21 15.80
N ALA A 203 7.47 12.25 16.74
CA ALA A 203 7.15 12.28 18.17
C ALA A 203 6.50 13.60 18.61
N VAL A 204 6.88 14.73 18.00
CA VAL A 204 6.31 16.05 18.28
C VAL A 204 4.89 16.15 17.71
N VAL A 205 4.72 15.78 16.44
CA VAL A 205 3.42 15.75 15.75
C VAL A 205 2.42 14.87 16.52
N ARG A 206 2.87 13.68 16.95
CA ARG A 206 2.06 12.75 17.75
C ARG A 206 1.66 13.31 19.11
N ARG A 207 2.59 13.98 19.81
CA ARG A 207 2.29 14.59 21.11
C ARG A 207 1.24 15.70 20.97
N ALA A 208 1.35 16.52 19.94
CA ALA A 208 0.38 17.57 19.63
C ALA A 208 -0.99 16.98 19.31
N TYR A 209 -1.05 15.93 18.48
CA TYR A 209 -2.27 15.19 18.18
C TYR A 209 -2.94 14.66 19.45
N PHE A 210 -2.25 13.88 20.29
CA PHE A 210 -2.87 13.28 21.48
C PHE A 210 -3.42 14.33 22.45
N LYS A 211 -2.72 15.45 22.61
CA LYS A 211 -3.18 16.57 23.45
C LYS A 211 -4.51 17.14 22.96
N LEU A 212 -4.65 17.32 21.64
CA LEU A 212 -5.85 17.87 21.03
C LEU A 212 -6.97 16.83 20.91
N ALA A 213 -6.65 15.60 20.52
CA ALA A 213 -7.59 14.48 20.45
C ALA A 213 -8.25 14.21 21.81
N ALA A 214 -7.47 14.24 22.91
CA ALA A 214 -8.03 14.08 24.26
C ALA A 214 -8.97 15.22 24.68
N LYS A 215 -8.75 16.43 24.14
CA LYS A 215 -9.55 17.64 24.42
C LYS A 215 -10.84 17.69 23.60
N TYR A 216 -10.80 17.27 22.35
CA TYR A 216 -11.92 17.37 21.40
C TYR A 216 -12.62 16.03 21.11
N HIS A 217 -12.30 14.96 21.86
CA HIS A 217 -12.91 13.65 21.67
C HIS A 217 -14.46 13.74 21.72
N PRO A 218 -15.19 13.20 20.73
CA PRO A 218 -16.66 13.32 20.65
C PRO A 218 -17.39 12.83 21.91
N ASP A 219 -16.89 11.78 22.56
CA ASP A 219 -17.47 11.26 23.81
C ASP A 219 -17.37 12.22 25.01
N LYS A 220 -16.36 13.11 25.01
CA LYS A 220 -16.12 14.09 26.08
C LYS A 220 -16.62 15.49 25.71
N ASN A 221 -16.72 15.77 24.42
CA ASN A 221 -17.17 17.04 23.88
C ASN A 221 -18.06 16.82 22.63
N PRO A 222 -19.39 16.82 22.79
CA PRO A 222 -20.32 16.58 21.69
C PRO A 222 -20.21 17.61 20.54
N GLU A 223 -19.79 18.84 20.84
CA GLU A 223 -19.55 19.90 19.84
C GLU A 223 -18.12 19.83 19.25
N GLY A 224 -17.25 18.98 19.80
CA GLY A 224 -15.85 18.83 19.39
C GLY A 224 -15.63 18.02 18.11
N ARG A 225 -16.69 17.39 17.56
CA ARG A 225 -16.58 16.43 16.44
C ARG A 225 -15.93 17.02 15.19
N GLU A 226 -16.37 18.20 14.75
CA GLU A 226 -15.82 18.85 13.55
C GLU A 226 -14.33 19.20 13.74
N MET A 227 -13.95 19.68 14.93
CA MET A 227 -12.56 19.98 15.24
C MET A 227 -11.73 18.69 15.33
N PHE A 228 -12.29 17.62 15.88
CA PHE A 228 -11.64 16.32 15.98
C PHE A 228 -11.35 15.71 14.59
N GLU A 229 -12.31 15.82 13.66
CA GLU A 229 -12.12 15.41 12.27
C GLU A 229 -11.01 16.22 11.56
N LYS A 230 -10.96 17.55 11.80
CA LYS A 230 -9.85 18.40 11.32
C LYS A 230 -8.50 18.01 11.92
N ILE A 231 -8.45 17.70 13.22
CA ILE A 231 -7.24 17.27 13.93
C ILE A 231 -6.74 15.91 13.38
N ASN A 232 -7.65 14.96 13.13
CA ASN A 232 -7.30 13.68 12.52
C ASN A 232 -6.75 13.88 11.10
N THR A 233 -7.41 14.69 10.29
CA THR A 233 -6.97 14.98 8.91
C THR A 233 -5.59 15.64 8.90
N ALA A 234 -5.36 16.60 9.81
CA ALA A 234 -4.07 17.28 9.94
C ALA A 234 -2.96 16.33 10.43
N TYR A 235 -3.27 15.45 11.38
CA TYR A 235 -2.33 14.45 11.87
C TYR A 235 -1.99 13.41 10.81
N GLU A 236 -2.97 12.95 10.04
CA GLU A 236 -2.75 12.03 8.92
C GLU A 236 -1.85 12.67 7.85
N LEU A 237 -2.09 13.94 7.49
CA LEU A 237 -1.25 14.66 6.51
C LEU A 237 0.19 14.88 6.99
N LEU A 238 0.38 15.17 8.28
CA LEU A 238 1.71 15.45 8.85
C LEU A 238 2.46 14.18 9.28
N SER A 239 1.73 13.09 9.50
CA SER A 239 2.30 11.78 9.87
C SER A 239 2.43 10.85 8.67
N SER A 240 1.76 11.14 7.56
CA SER A 240 2.01 10.43 6.31
C SER A 240 3.43 10.75 5.88
N ASP A 241 4.26 9.70 5.79
CA ASP A 241 5.59 9.77 5.20
C ASP A 241 5.51 10.51 3.86
N ALA A 242 6.52 11.31 3.52
CA ALA A 242 6.52 12.27 2.41
C ALA A 242 6.23 11.67 1.01
N GLY A 243 5.98 10.35 0.92
CA GLY A 243 5.61 9.59 -0.28
C GLY A 243 4.12 9.27 -0.46
N ARG A 244 3.20 9.62 0.44
CA ARG A 244 1.74 9.55 0.14
C ARG A 244 1.25 10.89 -0.41
N SER A 245 1.69 11.23 -1.63
CA SER A 245 1.17 12.41 -2.31
C SER A 245 -0.35 12.33 -2.45
N SER A 246 -1.03 13.42 -2.12
CA SER A 246 -2.46 13.61 -2.43
C SER A 246 -2.69 13.87 -3.93
N MET A 247 -1.64 13.85 -4.74
CA MET A 247 -1.72 13.83 -6.19
C MET A 247 -1.47 12.41 -6.70
N PRO A 248 -2.08 12.02 -7.83
CA PRO A 248 -1.78 10.76 -8.50
C PRO A 248 -0.28 10.63 -8.77
N ASP A 249 0.29 9.50 -8.36
CA ASP A 249 1.70 9.20 -8.58
C ASP A 249 1.87 8.40 -9.89
N ALA A 250 2.56 9.00 -10.86
CA ALA A 250 2.82 8.37 -12.15
C ALA A 250 3.56 7.04 -12.03
N HIS A 251 4.48 6.88 -11.07
CA HIS A 251 5.22 5.64 -10.86
C HIS A 251 4.30 4.52 -10.37
N ARG A 252 3.37 4.83 -9.45
CA ARG A 252 2.36 3.88 -8.96
C ARG A 252 1.42 3.45 -10.08
N ILE A 253 1.00 4.41 -10.92
CA ILE A 253 0.15 4.11 -12.08
C ILE A 253 0.88 3.18 -13.05
N VAL A 254 2.16 3.44 -13.37
CA VAL A 254 2.97 2.55 -14.20
C VAL A 254 2.98 1.12 -13.64
N LEU A 255 3.19 0.94 -12.33
CA LEU A 255 3.18 -0.38 -11.71
C LEU A 255 1.83 -1.09 -11.86
N PHE A 256 0.71 -0.38 -11.69
CA PHE A 256 -0.61 -0.96 -11.92
C PHE A 256 -0.83 -1.39 -13.37
N LEU A 257 -0.38 -0.57 -14.34
CA LEU A 257 -0.49 -0.91 -15.76
C LEU A 257 0.38 -2.11 -16.12
N GLN A 258 1.64 -2.12 -15.67
CA GLN A 258 2.58 -3.22 -15.91
C GLN A 258 2.11 -4.53 -15.26
N ALA A 259 1.58 -4.48 -14.05
CA ALA A 259 0.99 -5.65 -13.39
C ALA A 259 -0.17 -6.22 -14.23
N GLN A 260 -1.06 -5.38 -14.73
CA GLN A 260 -2.15 -5.81 -15.61
C GLN A 260 -1.62 -6.40 -16.93
N SER A 261 -0.57 -5.83 -17.52
CA SER A 261 0.09 -6.38 -18.71
C SER A 261 0.67 -7.78 -18.44
N ILE A 262 1.27 -8.00 -17.27
CA ILE A 262 1.75 -9.33 -16.85
C ILE A 262 0.59 -10.32 -16.76
N ILE A 263 -0.53 -9.94 -16.15
CA ILE A 263 -1.71 -10.83 -16.06
C ILE A 263 -2.23 -11.18 -17.46
N TYR A 264 -2.43 -10.19 -18.34
CA TYR A 264 -2.94 -10.44 -19.69
C TYR A 264 -1.98 -11.24 -20.56
N SER A 265 -0.67 -10.98 -20.47
CA SER A 265 0.34 -11.73 -21.23
C SER A 265 0.38 -13.22 -20.87
N ARG A 266 0.21 -13.56 -19.59
CA ARG A 266 0.32 -14.95 -19.08
C ARG A 266 -1.01 -15.70 -19.05
N HIS A 267 -2.11 -15.00 -18.76
CA HIS A 267 -3.44 -15.59 -18.54
C HIS A 267 -4.47 -15.15 -19.59
N SER A 268 -4.01 -14.80 -20.80
CA SER A 268 -4.86 -14.33 -21.91
C SER A 268 -6.06 -15.24 -22.20
N LYS A 269 -5.86 -16.57 -22.14
CA LYS A 269 -6.93 -17.55 -22.42
C LYS A 269 -8.09 -17.43 -21.43
N GLU A 270 -7.78 -17.34 -20.14
CA GLU A 270 -8.79 -17.21 -19.08
C GLU A 270 -9.50 -15.86 -19.14
N LEU A 271 -8.77 -14.80 -19.53
CA LEU A 271 -9.33 -13.45 -19.65
C LEU A 271 -10.10 -13.21 -20.95
N SER A 272 -9.95 -14.08 -21.96
CA SER A 272 -10.52 -13.87 -23.29
C SER A 272 -12.06 -13.78 -23.33
N GLU A 273 -12.72 -14.34 -22.32
CA GLU A 273 -14.17 -14.32 -22.16
C GLU A 273 -14.72 -12.96 -21.69
N TYR A 274 -13.85 -12.09 -21.18
CA TYR A 274 -14.23 -10.84 -20.54
C TYR A 274 -13.75 -9.63 -21.35
N LYS A 275 -14.53 -8.56 -21.29
CA LYS A 275 -14.09 -7.25 -21.77
C LYS A 275 -13.20 -6.61 -20.72
N TYR A 276 -12.12 -5.99 -21.14
CA TYR A 276 -11.28 -5.19 -20.28
C TYR A 276 -12.05 -3.96 -19.79
N ALA A 277 -12.29 -3.90 -18.47
CA ALA A 277 -13.07 -2.85 -17.84
C ALA A 277 -12.30 -1.52 -17.69
N GLY A 278 -10.98 -1.52 -17.95
CA GLY A 278 -10.11 -0.38 -17.74
C GLY A 278 -9.99 0.58 -18.93
N TYR A 279 -10.68 0.35 -20.05
CA TYR A 279 -10.47 1.15 -21.27
C TYR A 279 -10.72 2.64 -21.08
N GLY A 280 -11.78 3.04 -20.36
CA GLY A 280 -12.08 4.46 -20.21
C GLY A 280 -10.98 5.25 -19.52
N GLN A 281 -10.36 4.66 -18.48
CA GLN A 281 -9.21 5.28 -17.82
C GLN A 281 -7.92 5.13 -18.63
N LEU A 282 -7.74 3.99 -19.32
CA LEU A 282 -6.56 3.74 -20.14
C LEU A 282 -6.45 4.75 -21.29
N ILE A 283 -7.55 4.97 -22.01
CA ILE A 283 -7.65 5.92 -23.11
C ILE A 283 -7.37 7.33 -22.60
N ARG A 284 -7.98 7.71 -21.48
CA ARG A 284 -7.72 9.01 -20.84
C ARG A 284 -6.25 9.20 -20.47
N THR A 285 -5.59 8.17 -19.93
CA THR A 285 -4.16 8.20 -19.63
C THR A 285 -3.33 8.38 -20.90
N ILE A 286 -3.66 7.65 -21.98
CA ILE A 286 -2.98 7.76 -23.28
C ILE A 286 -3.14 9.18 -23.83
N ASP A 287 -4.35 9.74 -23.85
CA ASP A 287 -4.60 11.09 -24.37
C ASP A 287 -3.82 12.17 -23.60
N LEU A 288 -3.83 12.10 -22.27
CA LEU A 288 -3.11 13.07 -21.42
C LEU A 288 -1.60 13.02 -21.67
N GLU A 289 -1.02 11.81 -21.70
CA GLU A 289 0.42 11.64 -21.90
C GLU A 289 0.84 11.93 -23.35
N ALA A 290 0.02 11.54 -24.32
CA ALA A 290 0.24 11.87 -25.73
C ALA A 290 0.13 13.37 -26.00
N GLN A 291 -0.42 14.18 -25.10
CA GLN A 291 -0.44 15.64 -25.22
C GLN A 291 0.72 16.31 -24.43
N ASN A 292 1.36 15.57 -23.53
CA ASN A 292 2.36 16.08 -22.59
C ASN A 292 3.64 16.59 -23.28
N ALA A 293 3.95 17.88 -23.11
CA ALA A 293 5.14 18.52 -23.70
C ALA A 293 6.46 17.89 -23.26
N SER A 294 6.51 17.31 -22.05
CA SER A 294 7.69 16.65 -21.48
C SER A 294 7.81 15.17 -21.83
N LEU A 295 6.99 14.65 -22.76
CA LEU A 295 6.92 13.23 -23.11
C LEU A 295 8.28 12.60 -23.43
N PHE A 296 9.18 13.34 -24.09
CA PHE A 296 10.49 12.84 -24.54
C PHE A 296 11.67 13.23 -23.64
N GLN A 297 11.41 13.80 -22.44
CA GLN A 297 12.47 14.09 -21.46
C GLN A 297 12.90 12.79 -20.73
N GLU A 298 14.05 12.81 -20.05
CA GLU A 298 14.49 11.66 -19.25
C GLU A 298 13.46 11.31 -18.16
N GLY A 299 12.98 10.07 -18.16
CA GLY A 299 11.88 9.61 -17.29
C GLY A 299 10.47 9.94 -17.83
N GLY A 300 10.36 10.74 -18.89
CA GLY A 300 9.13 10.99 -19.62
C GLY A 300 8.68 9.78 -20.44
N GLY A 301 7.35 9.61 -20.57
CA GLY A 301 6.75 8.59 -21.44
C GLY A 301 6.73 7.16 -20.90
N ALA A 302 7.27 6.89 -19.70
CA ALA A 302 7.13 5.58 -19.05
C ALA A 302 5.65 5.20 -18.85
N LEU A 303 4.83 6.19 -18.50
CA LEU A 303 3.38 6.02 -18.34
C LEU A 303 2.68 5.70 -19.66
N LEU A 304 3.04 6.41 -20.74
CA LEU A 304 2.51 6.14 -22.08
C LEU A 304 2.92 4.74 -22.56
N SER A 305 4.19 4.37 -22.43
CA SER A 305 4.70 3.04 -22.81
C SER A 305 3.95 1.92 -22.08
N ALA A 306 3.78 2.03 -20.76
CA ALA A 306 3.04 1.05 -19.97
C ALA A 306 1.56 0.96 -20.36
N ALA A 307 0.93 2.10 -20.70
CA ALA A 307 -0.45 2.14 -21.15
C ALA A 307 -0.64 1.47 -22.52
N ILE A 308 0.27 1.73 -23.46
CA ILE A 308 0.27 1.12 -24.80
C ILE A 308 0.56 -0.39 -24.72
N GLU A 309 1.52 -0.80 -23.88
CA GLU A 309 1.80 -2.23 -23.62
C GLU A 309 0.52 -2.94 -23.13
N LEU A 310 -0.21 -2.35 -22.18
CA LEU A 310 -1.46 -2.90 -21.67
C LEU A 310 -2.56 -2.94 -22.74
N ALA A 311 -2.70 -1.87 -23.53
CA ALA A 311 -3.63 -1.84 -24.66
C ALA A 311 -3.34 -2.99 -25.64
N ASN A 312 -2.07 -3.23 -25.96
CA ASN A 312 -1.67 -4.32 -26.86
C ASN A 312 -2.04 -5.70 -26.28
N TYR A 313 -1.64 -6.02 -25.05
CA TYR A 313 -1.96 -7.32 -24.45
C TYR A 313 -3.47 -7.57 -24.28
N THR A 314 -4.23 -6.53 -23.95
CA THR A 314 -5.70 -6.64 -23.87
C THR A 314 -6.31 -6.92 -25.25
N LEU A 315 -5.86 -6.24 -26.31
CA LEU A 315 -6.33 -6.46 -27.69
C LEU A 315 -5.96 -7.85 -28.22
N VAL A 316 -4.74 -8.33 -27.95
CA VAL A 316 -4.29 -9.66 -28.34
C VAL A 316 -5.10 -10.76 -27.64
N SER A 317 -5.57 -10.51 -26.41
CA SER A 317 -6.30 -11.53 -25.64
C SER A 317 -7.69 -11.86 -26.18
N SER A 318 -8.41 -10.90 -26.80
CA SER A 318 -9.81 -11.13 -27.22
C SER A 318 -10.30 -10.12 -28.28
N PRO A 319 -11.08 -10.56 -29.29
CA PRO A 319 -11.73 -9.62 -30.22
C PRO A 319 -12.77 -8.72 -29.53
N LEU A 320 -13.33 -9.15 -28.39
CA LEU A 320 -14.26 -8.34 -27.60
C LEU A 320 -13.62 -7.03 -27.10
N ASN A 321 -12.32 -7.07 -26.86
CA ASN A 321 -11.53 -5.94 -26.41
C ASN A 321 -11.32 -4.92 -27.54
N ALA A 322 -11.10 -5.37 -28.77
CA ALA A 322 -11.05 -4.51 -29.94
C ALA A 322 -12.38 -3.78 -30.18
N GLU A 323 -13.51 -4.49 -30.02
CA GLU A 323 -14.83 -3.84 -30.11
C GLU A 323 -15.04 -2.80 -29.01
N GLN A 324 -14.63 -3.10 -27.78
CA GLN A 324 -14.81 -2.21 -26.65
C GLN A 324 -13.94 -0.95 -26.79
N LEU A 325 -12.66 -1.11 -27.13
CA LEU A 325 -11.75 0.00 -27.40
C LEU A 325 -12.31 0.93 -28.48
N ARG A 326 -12.85 0.38 -29.58
CA ARG A 326 -13.48 1.16 -30.65
C ARG A 326 -14.71 1.92 -30.18
N ARG A 327 -15.55 1.32 -29.32
CA ARG A 327 -16.76 1.98 -28.78
C ARG A 327 -16.41 3.19 -27.91
N GLU A 328 -15.26 3.14 -27.25
CA GLU A 328 -14.77 4.20 -26.36
C GLU A 328 -13.85 5.22 -27.05
N GLN A 329 -13.78 5.22 -28.39
CA GLN A 329 -12.90 6.12 -29.17
C GLN A 329 -11.42 5.94 -28.86
N GLY A 330 -11.01 4.73 -28.46
CA GLY A 330 -9.62 4.45 -28.12
C GLY A 330 -8.69 4.34 -29.34
N LEU A 331 -9.23 4.13 -30.55
CA LEU A 331 -8.40 4.07 -31.76
C LEU A 331 -7.81 5.44 -32.10
N GLU A 332 -8.58 6.50 -31.89
CA GLU A 332 -8.19 7.89 -32.08
C GLU A 332 -7.10 8.31 -31.10
N ALA A 333 -7.20 7.87 -29.84
CA ALA A 333 -6.18 8.09 -28.81
C ALA A 333 -4.86 7.38 -29.16
N LEU A 334 -4.93 6.10 -29.58
CA LEU A 334 -3.77 5.34 -30.04
C LEU A 334 -3.12 5.98 -31.27
N GLN A 335 -3.92 6.43 -32.24
CA GLN A 335 -3.41 7.12 -33.42
C GLN A 335 -2.70 8.42 -33.03
N THR A 336 -3.27 9.21 -32.13
CA THR A 336 -2.67 10.47 -31.65
C THR A 336 -1.32 10.22 -30.98
N ALA A 337 -1.24 9.19 -30.13
CA ALA A 337 0.03 8.78 -29.51
C ALA A 337 1.06 8.34 -30.56
N PHE A 338 0.64 7.52 -31.52
CA PHE A 338 1.48 7.03 -32.61
C PHE A 338 2.04 8.17 -33.47
N ASP A 339 1.16 9.08 -33.94
CA ASP A 339 1.53 10.22 -34.78
C ASP A 339 2.52 11.16 -34.08
N ARG A 340 2.51 11.21 -32.75
CA ARG A 340 3.47 11.98 -31.95
C ARG A 340 4.82 11.28 -31.80
N CYS A 341 4.85 9.95 -31.70
CA CYS A 341 6.07 9.17 -31.51
C CYS A 341 6.83 8.92 -32.81
N VAL A 342 6.12 8.70 -33.93
CA VAL A 342 6.73 8.38 -35.24
C VAL A 342 7.80 9.37 -35.71
N PRO A 343 7.61 10.71 -35.62
CA PRO A 343 8.62 11.67 -36.08
C PRO A 343 9.94 11.62 -35.29
N VAL A 344 9.94 10.99 -34.11
CA VAL A 344 11.10 10.88 -33.23
C VAL A 344 11.86 9.56 -33.45
N ILE A 345 11.26 8.59 -34.13
CA ILE A 345 11.91 7.31 -34.48
C ILE A 345 12.91 7.56 -35.61
N THR A 346 14.17 7.23 -35.37
CA THR A 346 15.27 7.36 -36.33
C THR A 346 15.96 6.03 -36.56
N VAL A 347 16.81 5.95 -37.59
CA VAL A 347 17.60 4.72 -37.88
C VAL A 347 18.57 4.36 -36.75
N SER A 348 18.89 5.32 -35.87
CA SER A 348 19.71 5.12 -34.67
C SER A 348 18.92 4.74 -33.41
N SER A 349 17.59 4.63 -33.49
CA SER A 349 16.76 4.34 -32.32
C SER A 349 16.92 2.87 -31.87
N SER A 350 17.02 2.69 -30.55
CA SER A 350 17.09 1.38 -29.88
C SER A 350 15.68 0.79 -29.67
N PRO A 351 15.51 -0.55 -29.65
CA PRO A 351 14.25 -1.19 -29.23
C PRO A 351 13.79 -0.81 -27.82
N THR A 352 14.68 -0.28 -26.99
CA THR A 352 14.37 0.22 -25.64
C THR A 352 13.88 1.66 -25.62
N ASP A 353 13.96 2.38 -26.74
CA ASP A 353 13.53 3.77 -26.81
C ASP A 353 12.01 3.85 -26.69
N MET A 354 11.51 4.77 -25.85
CA MET A 354 10.07 4.93 -25.63
C MET A 354 9.29 5.13 -26.93
N ALA A 355 9.81 5.93 -27.86
CA ALA A 355 9.16 6.16 -29.15
C ALA A 355 9.02 4.88 -29.99
N VAL A 356 9.98 3.94 -29.86
CA VAL A 356 9.94 2.64 -30.53
C VAL A 356 8.97 1.69 -29.82
N GLN A 357 8.91 1.71 -28.49
CA GLN A 357 7.96 0.91 -27.71
C GLN A 357 6.50 1.31 -27.94
N VAL A 358 6.24 2.59 -28.17
CA VAL A 358 4.89 3.12 -28.48
C VAL A 358 4.51 2.91 -29.96
N GLY A 359 5.50 2.78 -30.85
CA GLY A 359 5.30 2.61 -32.29
C GLY A 359 5.10 1.16 -32.76
N LEU A 360 5.33 0.16 -31.89
CA LEU A 360 5.17 -1.27 -32.13
C LEU A 360 3.84 -1.77 -31.56
#